data_AF-A0A7S4UYG6-F1
#
_entry.id   AF-A0A7S4UYG6-F1
#
_cell.length_a   1.000
_cell.length_b   1.000
_cell.length_c   1.000
_cell.angle_alpha   90.00
_cell.angle_beta   90.00
_cell.angle_gamma   90.00
#
_symmetry.space_group_name_H-M   'P 1'
#
loop_
_entity.id
_entity.type
_entity.pdbx_description
1 polymer ?
#
loop_
_entity_poly.entity_id
_entity_poly.type
_entity_poly.pdbx_seq_one_letter_code
_entity_poly.pdbx_strand_id
1 'polypeptide(L)'
;DVDNGDCDFLEEAVRSLRPAIVEIEILQVVLPPPIRYRQRFNHGVLNHSGLYDVAVERVFVRGCSLSAAAALLPEHGLVEFAPSNARFAHRSILAELQLRELGLAEAWRAMMGEEWGRILLSRMGYSMFSFDLDYFRMGTLKEKMGLLQRHFEIYGAHERWELSAGA
;
A
#
# COMPACT_ATOMS: atom_id res chain seq x y z
N ASP A 1 -6.59 -5.56 -9.10
CA ASP A 1 -7.31 -6.48 -8.23
C ASP A 1 -6.46 -7.72 -8.01
N VAL A 2 -5.76 -7.75 -6.87
CA VAL A 2 -4.76 -8.78 -6.55
C VAL A 2 -4.84 -9.19 -5.08
N ASP A 3 -6.04 -9.14 -4.51
CA ASP A 3 -6.37 -9.65 -3.18
C ASP A 3 -5.56 -10.94 -2.90
N ASN A 4 -4.59 -10.84 -1.98
CA ASN A 4 -3.74 -11.93 -1.45
C ASN A 4 -2.33 -12.18 -2.10
N GLY A 5 -1.78 -11.28 -2.92
CA GLY A 5 -0.38 -11.45 -3.41
C GLY A 5 0.28 -10.27 -4.14
N ASP A 6 -0.29 -9.07 -4.03
CA ASP A 6 -0.03 -7.87 -4.83
C ASP A 6 1.40 -7.68 -5.35
N CYS A 7 2.40 -7.58 -4.46
CA CYS A 7 3.75 -7.24 -4.92
C CYS A 7 4.42 -8.43 -5.66
N ASP A 8 4.13 -9.68 -5.29
CA ASP A 8 4.74 -10.87 -5.91
C ASP A 8 4.20 -11.06 -7.33
N PHE A 9 2.89 -10.90 -7.51
CA PHE A 9 2.27 -10.96 -8.83
C PHE A 9 2.62 -9.76 -9.69
N LEU A 10 2.69 -8.57 -9.11
CA LEU A 10 3.14 -7.37 -9.82
C LEU A 10 4.58 -7.53 -10.31
N GLU A 11 5.49 -7.99 -9.46
CA GLU A 11 6.89 -8.23 -9.82
C GLU A 11 7.00 -9.19 -11.01
N GLU A 12 6.27 -10.30 -10.98
CA GLU A 12 6.28 -11.26 -12.09
C GLU A 12 5.64 -10.71 -13.36
N ALA A 13 4.51 -10.00 -13.24
CA ALA A 13 3.82 -9.40 -14.39
C ALA A 13 4.68 -8.34 -15.07
N VAL A 14 5.36 -7.49 -14.29
CA VAL A 14 6.27 -6.46 -14.82
C VAL A 14 7.45 -7.11 -15.54
N ARG A 15 8.06 -8.13 -14.92
CA ARG A 15 9.19 -8.88 -15.47
C ARG A 15 8.84 -9.55 -16.80
N SER A 16 7.68 -10.18 -16.88
CA SER A 16 7.29 -11.02 -18.02
C SER A 16 6.60 -10.23 -19.15
N LEU A 17 5.73 -9.29 -18.80
CA LEU A 17 4.89 -8.60 -19.78
C LEU A 17 5.42 -7.22 -20.20
N ARG A 18 6.29 -6.60 -19.38
CA ARG A 18 6.79 -5.24 -19.60
C ARG A 18 5.66 -4.26 -19.95
N PRO A 19 4.64 -4.14 -19.09
CA PRO A 19 3.42 -3.42 -19.41
C PRO A 19 3.68 -1.93 -19.63
N ALA A 20 2.99 -1.33 -20.59
CA ALA A 20 3.01 0.11 -20.83
C ALA A 20 2.28 0.89 -19.71
N ILE A 21 1.18 0.33 -19.20
CA ILE A 21 0.35 0.91 -18.15
C ILE A 21 0.10 -0.19 -17.11
N VAL A 22 0.20 0.17 -15.84
CA VAL A 22 -0.09 -0.71 -14.71
C VAL A 22 -1.13 -0.03 -13.83
N GLU A 23 -2.26 -0.67 -13.65
CA GLU A 23 -3.28 -0.26 -12.69
C GLU A 23 -3.31 -1.27 -11.56
N ILE A 24 -3.06 -0.80 -10.35
CA ILE A 24 -3.02 -1.62 -9.16
C ILE A 24 -4.06 -1.15 -8.16
N GLU A 25 -4.72 -2.11 -7.55
CA GLU A 25 -5.53 -1.86 -6.38
C GLU A 25 -4.60 -1.80 -5.17
N ILE A 26 -4.72 -0.74 -4.36
CA ILE A 26 -3.91 -0.51 -3.17
C ILE A 26 -4.81 -0.61 -1.95
N LEU A 27 -4.78 -1.77 -1.29
CA LEU A 27 -5.47 -1.97 -0.02
C LEU A 27 -4.73 -1.29 1.15
N GLN A 28 -3.41 -1.15 1.05
CA GLN A 28 -2.54 -0.56 2.08
C GLN A 28 -2.40 0.96 1.96
N VAL A 29 -3.52 1.65 1.72
CA VAL A 29 -3.54 3.11 1.52
C VAL A 29 -3.10 3.88 2.78
N VAL A 30 -3.27 3.30 3.96
CA VAL A 30 -2.90 3.92 5.24
C VAL A 30 -1.39 4.01 5.49
N LEU A 31 -0.58 3.27 4.74
CA LEU A 31 0.88 3.28 4.88
C LEU A 31 1.47 4.41 4.02
N PRO A 32 1.94 5.51 4.62
CA PRO A 32 2.47 6.63 3.86
C PRO A 32 3.82 6.29 3.23
N PRO A 33 4.13 6.87 2.05
CA PRO A 33 5.50 6.93 1.58
C PRO A 33 6.45 7.60 2.59
N PRO A 34 7.72 7.15 2.70
CA PRO A 34 8.38 6.12 1.87
C PRO A 34 8.27 4.70 2.44
N ILE A 35 7.30 4.42 3.32
CA ILE A 35 7.19 3.12 3.98
C ILE A 35 6.80 2.05 2.96
N ARG A 36 7.66 1.04 2.83
CA ARG A 36 7.45 -0.12 1.97
C ARG A 36 6.94 -1.27 2.81
N TYR A 37 5.76 -1.75 2.44
CA TYR A 37 5.17 -2.96 2.98
C TYR A 37 4.84 -3.90 1.84
N ARG A 38 5.29 -5.14 1.98
CA ARG A 38 5.04 -6.24 1.05
C ARG A 38 4.65 -7.48 1.85
N GLN A 39 3.44 -7.96 1.61
CA GLN A 39 3.07 -9.32 1.98
C GLN A 39 3.55 -10.28 0.87
N ARG A 40 4.25 -11.35 1.24
CA ARG A 40 4.59 -12.41 0.28
C ARG A 40 3.38 -13.30 0.04
N PHE A 41 3.20 -13.76 -1.19
CA PHE A 41 2.15 -14.70 -1.54
C PHE A 41 2.28 -15.98 -0.71
N ASN A 42 1.16 -16.42 -0.15
CA ASN A 42 1.09 -17.64 0.64
C ASN A 42 -0.13 -18.46 0.22
N HIS A 43 0.11 -19.66 -0.29
CA HIS A 43 -0.94 -20.61 -0.71
C HIS A 43 -1.96 -20.91 0.40
N GLY A 44 -1.59 -20.78 1.68
CA GLY A 44 -2.50 -20.97 2.81
C GLY A 44 -3.64 -19.95 2.86
N VAL A 45 -3.46 -18.75 2.29
CA VAL A 45 -4.49 -17.69 2.27
C VAL A 45 -5.63 -18.02 1.31
N LEU A 46 -5.35 -18.78 0.23
CA LEU A 46 -6.38 -19.22 -0.73
C LEU A 46 -7.27 -20.36 -0.21
N ASN A 47 -6.87 -21.04 0.86
CA ASN A 47 -7.65 -22.13 1.46
C ASN A 47 -8.85 -21.64 2.31
N HIS A 48 -9.02 -20.33 2.49
CA HIS A 48 -10.21 -19.74 3.08
C HIS A 48 -11.25 -19.43 2.00
N SER A 49 -11.69 -20.48 1.29
CA SER A 49 -12.58 -20.41 0.13
C SER A 49 -14.06 -20.22 0.48
N GLY A 50 -14.38 -19.44 1.50
CA GLY A 50 -15.77 -19.31 1.94
C GLY A 50 -16.03 -18.02 2.67
N LEU A 51 -16.41 -16.99 1.91
CA LEU A 51 -16.86 -15.68 2.38
C LEU A 51 -15.82 -14.95 3.24
N TYR A 52 -15.26 -13.86 2.71
CA TYR A 52 -14.44 -12.93 3.48
C TYR A 52 -15.22 -12.44 4.71
N ASP A 53 -14.91 -12.97 5.88
CA ASP A 53 -15.32 -12.35 7.12
C ASP A 53 -14.33 -11.22 7.40
N VAL A 54 -14.69 -10.00 6.98
CA VAL A 54 -13.90 -8.78 7.16
C VAL A 54 -13.65 -8.48 8.66
N ALA A 55 -14.44 -9.06 9.57
CA ALA A 55 -14.23 -8.92 11.01
C ALA A 55 -13.20 -9.92 11.58
N VAL A 56 -12.97 -11.05 10.90
CA VAL A 56 -12.03 -12.10 11.33
C VAL A 56 -10.72 -12.03 10.55
N GLU A 57 -10.79 -11.74 9.26
CA GLU A 57 -9.64 -11.63 8.39
C GLU A 57 -9.13 -10.19 8.37
N ARG A 58 -7.85 -10.04 8.73
CA ARG A 58 -7.13 -8.76 8.80
C ARG A 58 -6.88 -8.22 7.39
N VAL A 59 -7.92 -7.85 6.65
CA VAL A 59 -7.84 -7.32 5.27
C VAL A 59 -6.86 -6.13 5.20
N PHE A 60 -6.78 -5.35 6.29
CA PHE A 60 -5.85 -4.23 6.46
C PHE A 60 -4.37 -4.62 6.61
N VAL A 61 -4.00 -5.90 6.62
CA VAL A 61 -2.59 -6.34 6.54
C VAL A 61 -2.28 -7.10 5.25
N ARG A 62 -3.18 -7.10 4.25
CA ARG A 62 -2.93 -7.78 2.97
C ARG A 62 -2.47 -6.82 1.88
N GLY A 63 -1.64 -7.33 0.97
CA GLY A 63 -1.26 -6.63 -0.26
C GLY A 63 0.06 -5.85 -0.20
N CYS A 64 0.11 -4.78 -1.01
CA CYS A 64 1.32 -3.95 -1.23
C CYS A 64 1.06 -2.49 -0.83
N SER A 65 1.99 -1.85 -0.12
CA SER A 65 1.92 -0.38 0.01
C SER A 65 2.24 0.29 -1.32
N LEU A 66 1.74 1.52 -1.51
CA LEU A 66 2.04 2.32 -2.71
C LEU A 66 3.56 2.42 -2.98
N SER A 67 4.36 2.62 -1.94
CA SER A 67 5.82 2.71 -2.06
C SER A 67 6.47 1.38 -2.44
N ALA A 68 5.93 0.25 -1.99
CA ALA A 68 6.43 -1.06 -2.36
C ALA A 68 6.10 -1.39 -3.81
N ALA A 69 4.89 -1.07 -4.28
CA ALA A 69 4.52 -1.25 -5.67
C ALA A 69 5.33 -0.35 -6.61
N ALA A 70 5.54 0.92 -6.25
CA ALA A 70 6.38 1.84 -7.03
C ALA A 70 7.84 1.35 -7.12
N ALA A 71 8.36 0.70 -6.09
CA ALA A 71 9.72 0.14 -6.12
C ALA A 71 9.88 -1.03 -7.10
N LEU A 72 8.78 -1.72 -7.45
CA LEU A 72 8.76 -2.78 -8.47
C LEU A 72 8.58 -2.25 -9.90
N LEU A 73 8.33 -0.94 -10.03
CA LEU A 73 8.03 -0.27 -11.30
C LEU A 73 9.06 0.84 -11.59
N PRO A 74 10.38 0.54 -11.63
CA PRO A 74 11.41 1.58 -11.74
C PRO A 74 11.31 2.39 -13.05
N GLU A 75 10.80 1.77 -14.11
CA GLU A 75 10.63 2.40 -15.43
C GLU A 75 9.28 3.11 -15.60
N HIS A 76 8.44 3.12 -14.57
CA HIS A 76 7.12 3.74 -14.61
C HIS A 76 7.01 4.89 -13.62
N GLY A 77 6.24 5.91 -14.00
CA GLY A 77 5.86 7.01 -13.11
C GLY A 77 4.42 6.87 -12.67
N LEU A 78 4.12 7.28 -11.43
CA LEU A 78 2.75 7.39 -10.95
C LEU A 78 2.05 8.53 -11.70
N VAL A 79 0.89 8.25 -12.30
CA VAL A 79 0.09 9.26 -13.01
C VAL A 79 -1.24 9.57 -12.33
N GLU A 80 -1.74 8.65 -11.52
CA GLU A 80 -3.01 8.79 -10.84
C GLU A 80 -2.99 8.01 -9.53
N PHE A 81 -3.56 8.60 -8.49
CA PHE A 81 -3.75 7.92 -7.21
C PHE A 81 -5.11 8.27 -6.61
N ALA A 82 -5.87 7.23 -6.30
CA ALA A 82 -7.21 7.25 -5.74
C ALA A 82 -7.25 6.35 -4.48
N PRO A 83 -8.31 6.43 -3.65
CA PRO A 83 -8.34 5.77 -2.33
C PRO A 83 -8.02 4.27 -2.31
N SER A 84 -8.27 3.56 -3.42
CA SER A 84 -7.98 2.13 -3.55
C SER A 84 -7.24 1.79 -4.83
N ASN A 85 -6.83 2.77 -5.64
CA ASN A 85 -6.22 2.49 -6.95
C ASN A 85 -5.05 3.41 -7.22
N ALA A 86 -3.99 2.87 -7.81
CA ALA A 86 -2.87 3.63 -8.33
C ALA A 86 -2.62 3.23 -9.78
N ARG A 87 -2.38 4.22 -10.63
CA ARG A 87 -2.03 3.99 -12.04
C ARG A 87 -0.63 4.49 -12.30
N PHE A 88 0.17 3.62 -12.89
CA PHE A 88 1.53 3.87 -13.33
C PHE A 88 1.60 3.75 -14.85
N ALA A 89 2.37 4.61 -15.49
CA ALA A 89 2.65 4.52 -16.91
C ALA A 89 4.14 4.52 -17.15
N HIS A 90 4.58 3.75 -18.14
CA HIS A 90 5.96 3.66 -18.55
C HIS A 90 6.48 5.05 -18.95
N ARG A 91 7.70 5.40 -18.55
CA ARG A 91 8.25 6.76 -18.71
C ARG A 91 8.33 7.22 -20.16
N SER A 92 8.48 6.30 -21.11
CA SER A 92 8.41 6.64 -22.54
C SER A 92 7.04 7.19 -22.93
N ILE A 93 5.95 6.64 -22.38
CA ILE A 93 4.58 7.11 -22.64
C ILE A 93 4.35 8.46 -21.99
N LEU A 94 4.88 8.66 -20.77
CA LEU A 94 4.81 9.97 -20.11
C LEU A 94 5.47 11.06 -20.94
N ALA A 95 6.66 10.77 -21.48
CA ALA A 95 7.39 11.70 -22.34
C ALA A 95 6.65 11.98 -23.65
N GLU A 96 6.12 10.95 -24.31
CA GLU A 96 5.39 11.06 -25.57
C GLU A 96 4.09 11.87 -25.42
N LEU A 97 3.32 11.59 -24.37
CA LEU A 97 2.03 12.21 -24.11
C LEU A 97 2.13 13.48 -23.25
N GLN A 98 3.33 13.89 -22.86
CA GLN A 98 3.59 15.03 -21.97
C GLN A 98 2.80 14.96 -20.65
N LEU A 99 2.63 13.75 -20.11
CA LEU A 99 1.92 13.52 -18.87
C LEU A 99 2.83 13.85 -17.67
N ARG A 100 2.26 14.52 -16.67
CA ARG A 100 2.95 14.82 -15.41
C ARG A 100 3.04 13.56 -14.55
N GLU A 101 4.24 13.24 -14.09
CA GLU A 101 4.44 12.28 -13.00
C GLU A 101 4.10 12.92 -11.65
N LEU A 102 3.37 12.18 -10.83
CA LEU A 102 3.03 12.54 -9.46
C LEU A 102 4.10 12.03 -8.50
N GLY A 103 4.54 12.88 -7.57
CA GLY A 103 5.38 12.42 -6.47
C GLY A 103 4.57 11.56 -5.50
N LEU A 104 5.05 10.37 -5.14
CA LEU A 104 4.32 9.43 -4.27
C LEU A 104 3.82 10.10 -2.97
N ALA A 105 4.70 10.85 -2.29
CA ALA A 105 4.35 11.52 -1.05
C ALA A 105 3.37 12.69 -1.26
N GLU A 106 3.44 13.39 -2.39
CA GLU A 106 2.49 14.45 -2.75
C GLU A 106 1.11 13.86 -3.04
N ALA A 107 1.05 12.84 -3.89
CA ALA A 107 -0.18 12.13 -4.25
C ALA A 107 -0.84 11.51 -3.02
N TRP A 108 -0.06 10.87 -2.14
CA TRP A 108 -0.57 10.31 -0.91
C TRP A 108 -1.15 11.36 0.03
N ARG A 109 -0.44 12.49 0.22
CA ARG A 109 -0.96 13.59 1.06
C ARG A 109 -2.22 14.22 0.48
N ALA A 110 -2.26 14.41 -0.84
CA ALA A 110 -3.41 14.98 -1.53
C ALA A 110 -4.66 14.09 -1.38
N MET A 111 -4.49 12.77 -1.49
CA MET A 111 -5.59 11.82 -1.32
C MET A 111 -6.00 11.68 0.15
N MET A 112 -5.04 11.57 1.07
CA MET A 112 -5.35 11.31 2.48
C MET A 112 -5.96 12.50 3.22
N GLY A 113 -5.67 13.74 2.79
CA GLY A 113 -6.23 14.97 3.37
C GLY A 113 -6.31 14.98 4.91
N GLU A 114 -7.13 15.86 5.49
CA GLU A 114 -7.53 15.72 6.91
C GLU A 114 -8.83 14.94 7.08
N GLU A 115 -9.64 14.88 6.01
CA GLU A 115 -10.99 14.31 6.03
C GLU A 115 -10.96 12.80 5.76
N TRP A 116 -10.14 12.34 4.80
CA TRP A 116 -9.97 10.92 4.52
C TRP A 116 -9.25 10.18 5.65
N GLY A 117 -8.27 10.80 6.29
CA GLY A 117 -7.70 10.29 7.55
C GLY A 117 -8.77 10.03 8.60
N ARG A 118 -9.74 10.94 8.77
CA ARG A 118 -10.87 10.74 9.72
C ARG A 118 -11.86 9.67 9.25
N ILE A 119 -12.15 9.57 7.96
CA ILE A 119 -13.08 8.58 7.40
C ILE A 119 -12.50 7.16 7.48
N LEU A 120 -11.24 6.96 7.12
CA LEU A 120 -10.56 5.66 7.23
C LEU A 120 -10.51 5.18 8.67
N LEU A 121 -10.14 6.06 9.61
CA LEU A 121 -10.13 5.75 11.04
C LEU A 121 -11.52 5.40 11.59
N SER A 122 -12.59 6.04 11.11
CA SER A 122 -13.95 5.77 11.57
C SER A 122 -14.59 4.53 10.93
N ARG A 123 -14.31 4.25 9.64
CA ARG A 123 -14.83 3.07 8.93
C ARG A 123 -14.15 1.76 9.31
N MET A 124 -12.92 1.81 9.81
CA MET A 124 -12.22 0.62 10.32
C MET A 124 -12.84 0.05 11.62
N GLY A 125 -13.87 0.67 12.20
CA GLY A 125 -14.93 0.01 12.99
C GLY A 125 -14.55 -0.73 14.28
N TYR A 126 -13.28 -0.84 14.62
CA TYR A 126 -12.78 -1.58 15.77
C TYR A 126 -11.81 -0.74 16.57
N SER A 127 -11.64 -1.13 17.83
CA SER A 127 -10.76 -0.61 18.88
C SER A 127 -9.29 -0.48 18.45
N MET A 128 -9.02 0.35 17.46
CA MET A 128 -7.72 0.88 17.13
C MET A 128 -7.45 2.04 18.08
N PHE A 129 -7.53 1.74 19.38
CA PHE A 129 -7.00 2.62 20.41
C PHE A 129 -5.55 2.88 20.01
N SER A 130 -5.27 4.14 19.64
CA SER A 130 -3.95 4.71 19.35
C SER A 130 -3.30 4.45 17.96
N PHE A 131 -4.05 4.36 16.85
CA PHE A 131 -3.56 5.09 15.67
C PHE A 131 -4.05 6.53 15.83
N ASP A 132 -3.42 7.18 16.79
CA ASP A 132 -3.80 8.48 17.26
C ASP A 132 -3.77 9.45 16.08
N LEU A 133 -4.56 10.53 16.14
CA LEU A 133 -4.35 11.69 15.26
C LEU A 133 -2.89 12.19 15.37
N ASP A 134 -2.17 11.77 16.42
CA ASP A 134 -0.74 11.90 16.53
C ASP A 134 0.07 11.12 15.49
N TYR A 135 -0.38 10.09 14.76
CA TYR A 135 0.42 9.56 13.64
C TYR A 135 0.69 10.63 12.56
N PHE A 136 -0.32 11.48 12.34
CA PHE A 136 -0.23 12.64 11.47
C PHE A 136 0.52 13.83 12.12
N ARG A 137 0.60 13.89 13.46
CA ARG A 137 1.34 14.93 14.22
C ARG A 137 2.70 14.48 14.77
N MET A 138 3.03 13.19 14.68
CA MET A 138 4.22 12.55 15.22
C MET A 138 5.42 12.97 14.38
N GLY A 139 6.55 13.11 15.07
CA GLY A 139 7.82 13.60 14.53
C GLY A 139 8.43 12.71 13.46
N THR A 140 9.61 12.19 13.74
CA THR A 140 10.50 11.57 12.76
C THR A 140 9.91 10.27 12.17
N LEU A 141 10.32 9.92 10.94
CA LEU A 141 9.94 8.66 10.26
C LEU A 141 10.16 7.41 11.14
N LYS A 142 11.21 7.43 11.97
CA LYS A 142 11.57 6.35 12.89
C LYS A 142 10.48 6.08 13.94
N GLU A 143 9.86 7.13 14.48
CA GLU A 143 8.81 7.02 15.49
C GLU A 143 7.53 6.43 14.89
N LYS A 144 7.19 6.87 13.68
CA LYS A 144 6.05 6.34 12.90
C LYS A 144 6.24 4.85 12.57
N MET A 145 7.44 4.46 12.18
CA MET A 145 7.78 3.06 11.92
C MET A 145 7.72 2.20 13.18
N GLY A 146 8.20 2.69 14.33
CA GLY A 146 8.14 1.94 15.59
C GLY A 146 6.72 1.73 16.13
N LEU A 147 5.79 2.65 15.85
CA LEU A 147 4.37 2.46 16.15
C LEU A 147 3.75 1.39 15.23
N LEU A 148 3.97 1.52 13.92
CA LEU A 148 3.52 0.55 12.92
C LEU A 148 4.03 -0.86 13.24
N GLN A 149 5.33 -0.99 13.50
CA GLN A 149 5.95 -2.28 13.81
C GLN A 149 5.35 -2.94 15.05
N ARG A 150 5.15 -2.20 16.16
CA ARG A 150 4.50 -2.74 17.35
C ARG A 150 3.06 -3.17 17.08
N HIS A 151 2.34 -2.41 16.26
CA HIS A 151 1.00 -2.79 15.83
C HIS A 151 1.04 -4.11 15.04
N PHE A 152 1.94 -4.23 14.06
CA PHE A 152 2.10 -5.46 13.29
C PHE A 152 2.60 -6.65 14.12
N GLU A 153 3.43 -6.45 15.15
CA GLU A 153 3.86 -7.52 16.06
C GLU A 153 2.69 -8.08 16.88
N ILE A 154 1.77 -7.21 17.33
CA ILE A 154 0.56 -7.60 18.08
C ILE A 154 -0.45 -8.31 17.15
N TYR A 155 -0.55 -7.87 15.90
CA TYR A 155 -1.58 -8.31 14.96
C TYR A 155 -1.04 -9.10 13.74
N GLY A 156 0.19 -9.64 13.78
CA GLY A 156 0.84 -10.24 12.60
C GLY A 156 1.60 -11.53 12.84
N ALA A 157 1.47 -12.14 14.03
CA ALA A 157 2.29 -13.28 14.48
C ALA A 157 2.22 -14.57 13.62
N HIS A 158 1.41 -14.63 12.55
CA HIS A 158 1.24 -15.81 11.70
C HIS A 158 1.71 -15.64 10.25
N GLU A 159 2.18 -14.46 9.83
CA GLU A 159 2.59 -14.19 8.44
C GLU A 159 4.03 -13.64 8.35
N ARG A 160 4.74 -13.97 7.26
CA ARG A 160 6.08 -13.43 6.98
C ARG A 160 5.95 -12.12 6.18
N TRP A 161 6.42 -11.02 6.74
CA TRP A 161 6.37 -9.68 6.14
C TRP A 161 7.72 -8.96 6.21
N GLU A 162 7.90 -7.97 5.33
CA GLU A 162 9.07 -7.11 5.28
C GLU A 162 8.65 -5.63 5.34
N LEU A 163 9.06 -4.93 6.40
CA LEU A 163 8.94 -3.47 6.54
C LEU A 163 10.31 -2.84 6.33
N SER A 164 10.40 -1.85 5.45
CA SER A 164 11.61 -1.05 5.28
C SER A 164 11.28 0.42 4.99
N ALA A 165 12.18 1.31 5.43
CA ALA A 165 12.22 2.68 4.90
C ALA A 165 12.92 2.63 3.55
N GLY A 166 12.27 3.10 2.49
CA GLY A 166 12.96 3.36 1.24
C GLY A 166 14.03 4.44 1.44
N ALA A 167 15.26 4.17 1.01
CA ALA A 167 16.34 5.16 0.90
C ALA A 167 16.04 6.20 -0.17
#